data_AF-A0A4P1K2J5-F1
#
_entry.id   AF-A0A4P1K2J5-F1
#
_cell.length_a   1.000
_cell.length_b   1.000
_cell.length_c   1.000
_cell.angle_alpha   90.00
_cell.angle_beta   90.00
_cell.angle_gamma   90.00
#
_symmetry.space_group_name_H-M   'P 1'
#
loop_
_entity.id
_entity.type
_entity.pdbx_description
1 polymer ?
#
loop_
_entity_poly.entity_id
_entity_poly.type
_entity_poly.pdbx_seq_one_letter_code
_entity_poly.pdbx_strand_id
1 'polypeptide(L)'
;MSPEGKYSPAQREVLRIGTTKIAYWTGRSESAVYKWLTRRPASAPIPPEHLPAVVEGARADGEEIDLSLLWPDGVRVLGAAA
;
A
#
# COMPACT_ATOMS: atom_id res chain seq x y z
N MET A 1 -11.80 -19.59 13.28
CA MET A 1 -11.33 -18.85 12.09
C MET A 1 -10.08 -18.10 12.51
N SER A 2 -8.89 -18.53 12.11
CA SER A 2 -7.65 -17.81 12.47
C SER A 2 -7.64 -16.43 11.80
N PRO A 3 -7.21 -15.37 12.50
CA PRO A 3 -7.16 -14.01 11.96
C PRO A 3 -6.26 -13.88 10.72
N GLU A 4 -5.41 -14.88 10.46
CA GLU A 4 -4.50 -14.98 9.32
C GLU A 4 -5.18 -15.13 7.95
N GLY A 5 -6.50 -15.39 7.90
CA GLY A 5 -7.25 -15.57 6.64
C GLY A 5 -7.92 -14.32 6.06
N LYS A 6 -7.98 -13.20 6.80
CA LYS A 6 -8.84 -12.06 6.42
C LYS A 6 -8.21 -11.09 5.42
N TYR A 7 -6.88 -10.97 5.43
CA TYR A 7 -6.16 -9.98 4.64
C TYR A 7 -5.13 -10.63 3.72
N SER A 8 -5.05 -10.16 2.47
CA SER A 8 -4.00 -10.50 1.52
C SER A 8 -2.63 -9.98 1.98
N PRO A 9 -1.53 -10.44 1.36
CA PRO A 9 -0.20 -9.89 1.63
C PRO A 9 -0.12 -8.37 1.47
N ALA A 10 -0.67 -7.79 0.40
CA ALA A 10 -0.66 -6.35 0.18
C ALA A 10 -1.49 -5.57 1.23
N GLN A 11 -2.63 -6.12 1.67
CA GLN A 11 -3.42 -5.50 2.75
C GLN A 11 -2.68 -5.57 4.09
N ARG A 12 -1.96 -6.67 4.36
CA ARG A 12 -1.11 -6.78 5.56
C ARG A 12 0.03 -5.79 5.52
N GLU A 13 0.61 -5.55 4.36
CA GLU A 13 1.67 -4.55 4.20
C GLU A 13 1.17 -3.14 4.51
N VAL A 14 -0.01 -2.77 4.02
CA VAL A 14 -0.68 -1.50 4.39
C VAL A 14 -0.92 -1.40 5.90
N LEU A 15 -1.35 -2.49 6.54
CA LEU A 15 -1.58 -2.53 7.99
C LEU A 15 -0.27 -2.48 8.80
N ARG A 16 0.82 -3.10 8.30
CA ARG A 16 2.15 -3.07 8.91
C ARG A 16 2.73 -1.65 8.90
N ILE A 17 2.65 -0.97 7.76
CA ILE A 17 3.06 0.44 7.63
C ILE A 17 2.21 1.32 8.53
N GLY A 18 0.90 1.05 8.60
CA GLY A 18 -0.05 1.75 9.44
C GLY A 18 -0.90 2.74 8.65
N THR A 19 -2.21 2.68 8.89
CA THR A 19 -3.23 3.49 8.20
C THR A 19 -3.06 4.98 8.46
N THR A 20 -2.63 5.38 9.66
CA THR A 20 -2.36 6.77 10.03
C THR A 20 -1.17 7.36 9.26
N LYS A 21 -0.06 6.62 9.11
CA LYS A 21 1.11 7.07 8.33
C LYS A 21 0.76 7.25 6.85
N ILE A 22 0.10 6.25 6.27
CA ILE A 22 -0.33 6.31 4.86
C ILE A 22 -1.31 7.46 4.64
N ALA A 23 -2.23 7.70 5.58
CA ALA A 23 -3.13 8.85 5.54
C ALA A 23 -2.36 10.18 5.53
N TYR A 24 -1.37 10.32 6.40
CA TYR A 24 -0.49 11.50 6.46
C TYR A 24 0.26 11.72 5.14
N TRP A 25 0.98 10.71 4.63
CA TRP A 25 1.75 10.82 3.40
C TRP A 25 0.89 11.15 2.17
N THR A 26 -0.35 10.64 2.12
CA THR A 26 -1.25 10.83 0.97
C THR A 26 -2.19 12.03 1.08
N GLY A 27 -2.17 12.76 2.21
CA GLY A 27 -3.11 13.85 2.48
C GLY A 27 -4.57 13.38 2.58
N ARG A 28 -4.80 12.12 2.97
CA ARG A 28 -6.13 11.51 3.11
C ARG A 28 -6.51 11.32 4.57
N SER A 29 -7.78 11.04 4.83
CA SER A 29 -8.21 10.62 6.16
C SER A 29 -7.90 9.15 6.38
N GLU A 30 -7.66 8.77 7.64
CA GLU A 30 -7.43 7.36 8.00
C GLU A 30 -8.61 6.47 7.59
N SER A 31 -9.84 6.96 7.73
CA SER A 31 -11.06 6.28 7.25
C SER A 31 -11.06 6.01 5.74
N ALA A 32 -10.41 6.85 4.93
CA ALA A 32 -10.25 6.60 3.50
C ALA A 32 -9.30 5.42 3.25
N VAL A 33 -8.19 5.35 4.00
CA VAL A 33 -7.24 4.25 3.92
C VAL A 33 -7.89 2.92 4.36
N TYR A 34 -8.70 2.92 5.41
CA TYR A 34 -9.49 1.73 5.78
C TYR A 34 -10.49 1.31 4.71
N LYS A 35 -11.11 2.26 4.00
CA LYS A 35 -11.99 1.95 2.86
C LYS A 35 -11.22 1.32 1.70
N TRP A 36 -9.96 1.69 1.48
CA TRP A 36 -9.11 1.05 0.48
C TRP A 36 -8.93 -0.44 0.77
N LEU A 37 -8.65 -0.79 2.03
CA LEU A 37 -8.50 -2.19 2.46
C LEU A 37 -9.74 -3.05 2.22
N THR A 38 -10.94 -2.46 2.17
CA THR A 38 -12.21 -3.20 2.10
C THR A 38 -12.92 -3.09 0.75
N ARG A 39 -12.64 -2.04 -0.02
CA ARG A 39 -13.36 -1.74 -1.28
C ARG A 39 -12.50 -1.87 -2.53
N ARG A 40 -11.17 -1.99 -2.38
CA ARG A 40 -10.26 -2.21 -3.52
C ARG A 40 -9.83 -3.67 -3.61
N PRO A 41 -9.32 -4.10 -4.79
CA PRO A 41 -8.77 -5.43 -4.95
C PRO A 41 -7.72 -5.70 -3.87
N ALA A 42 -7.78 -6.89 -3.27
CA ALA A 42 -6.87 -7.23 -2.18
C ALA A 42 -5.40 -7.25 -2.64
N SER A 43 -5.12 -7.45 -3.93
CA SER A 43 -3.78 -7.38 -4.52
C SER A 43 -3.27 -5.96 -4.79
N ALA A 44 -4.13 -4.94 -4.73
CA ALA A 44 -3.80 -3.54 -5.01
C ALA A 44 -4.65 -2.61 -4.12
N PRO A 45 -4.44 -2.64 -2.80
CA PRO A 45 -5.28 -1.88 -1.87
C PRO A 45 -5.08 -0.38 -2.07
N ILE A 46 -3.86 0.10 -2.29
CA ILE A 46 -3.57 1.53 -2.45
C ILE A 46 -3.96 2.01 -3.85
N PRO A 47 -4.67 3.14 -3.99
CA PRO A 47 -4.90 3.75 -5.29
C PRO A 47 -3.60 4.13 -6.01
N PRO A 48 -3.46 3.82 -7.31
CA PRO A 48 -2.33 4.20 -8.15
C PRO A 48 -1.81 5.61 -7.96
N GLU A 49 -2.73 6.57 -7.94
CA GLU A 49 -2.47 8.00 -7.81
C GLU A 49 -1.87 8.40 -6.45
N HIS A 50 -1.90 7.51 -5.45
CA HIS A 50 -1.39 7.75 -4.11
C HIS A 50 -0.08 7.01 -3.81
N LEU A 51 0.33 6.06 -4.65
CA LEU A 51 1.56 5.30 -4.42
C LEU A 51 2.84 6.13 -4.45
N PRO A 52 3.02 7.12 -5.35
CA PRO A 52 4.21 7.98 -5.31
C PRO A 52 4.37 8.67 -3.95
N ALA A 53 3.27 9.16 -3.36
CA ALA A 53 3.29 9.81 -2.06
C ALA A 53 3.64 8.84 -0.92
N VAL A 54 3.16 7.59 -1.00
CA VAL A 54 3.52 6.54 -0.03
C VAL A 54 5.00 6.17 -0.13
N VAL A 55 5.55 6.08 -1.35
CA VAL A 55 6.98 5.79 -1.57
C VAL A 55 7.86 6.90 -1.00
N GLU A 56 7.56 8.15 -1.34
CA GLU A 56 8.34 9.30 -0.86
C GLU A 56 8.22 9.46 0.66
N GLY A 57 7.02 9.27 1.22
CA GLY A 57 6.79 9.29 2.67
C GLY A 57 7.56 8.20 3.41
N ALA A 58 7.50 6.96 2.92
CA ALA A 58 8.26 5.84 3.49
C ALA A 58 9.78 6.12 3.44
N ARG A 59 10.28 6.64 2.32
CA ARG A 59 11.68 7.02 2.16
C ARG A 59 12.10 8.11 3.15
N ALA A 60 11.27 9.13 3.33
CA ALA A 60 11.54 10.24 4.26
C ALA A 60 11.57 9.78 5.73
N ASP A 61 10.70 8.83 6.08
CA ASP A 61 10.59 8.27 7.44
C ASP A 61 11.57 7.12 7.70
N GLY A 62 12.34 6.68 6.68
CA GLY A 62 13.23 5.51 6.78
C GLY A 62 12.49 4.18 6.91
N GLU A 63 11.23 4.13 6.48
CA GLU A 63 10.39 2.93 6.50
C GLU A 63 10.67 2.07 5.26
N GLU A 64 11.00 0.80 5.47
CA GLU A 64 11.09 -0.17 4.38
C GLU A 64 9.69 -0.58 3.94
N ILE A 65 9.42 -0.56 2.63
CA ILE A 65 8.13 -0.97 2.06
C ILE A 65 8.33 -1.96 0.92
N ASP A 66 7.52 -3.01 0.89
CA ASP A 66 7.55 -3.98 -0.21
C ASP A 66 6.67 -3.49 -1.37
N LEU A 67 7.29 -2.81 -2.33
CA LEU A 67 6.61 -2.33 -3.53
C LEU A 67 6.14 -3.44 -4.46
N SER A 68 6.69 -4.64 -4.37
CA SER A 68 6.19 -5.77 -5.15
C SER A 68 4.79 -6.20 -4.69
N LEU A 69 4.45 -5.95 -3.42
CA LEU A 69 3.13 -6.19 -2.86
C LEU A 69 2.16 -5.04 -3.11
N LEU A 70 2.62 -3.79 -3.00
CA LEU A 70 1.76 -2.61 -3.11
C LEU A 70 1.51 -2.16 -4.56
N TRP A 71 2.42 -2.51 -5.47
CA TRP A 71 2.40 -2.09 -6.87
C TRP A 71 2.95 -3.19 -7.82
N PRO A 72 2.30 -4.36 -7.86
CA PRO A 72 2.79 -5.51 -8.63
C PRO A 72 2.91 -5.23 -10.14
N ASP A 73 2.06 -4.35 -10.70
CA ASP A 73 2.10 -4.01 -12.13
C ASP A 73 3.18 -2.98 -12.49
N GLY A 74 3.69 -2.16 -11.57
CA GLY A 74 4.84 -1.31 -11.89
C GLY A 74 6.17 -2.03 -11.86
N VAL A 75 6.26 -3.15 -11.14
CA VAL A 75 7.38 -4.08 -11.29
C VAL A 75 7.42 -4.60 -12.73
N ARG A 76 6.26 -4.84 -13.36
CA ARG A 76 6.20 -5.18 -14.80
C ARG A 76 6.62 -4.04 -15.72
N VAL A 77 6.30 -2.78 -15.38
CA VAL A 77 6.70 -1.61 -16.17
C VAL A 77 8.22 -1.35 -16.07
N LEU A 78 8.82 -1.55 -14.90
CA LEU A 78 10.28 -1.44 -14.72
C LEU A 78 11.05 -2.65 -15.28
N GLY A 79 10.43 -3.83 -15.31
CA GLY A 79 11.01 -5.05 -15.89
C GLY A 79 10.88 -5.20 -17.40
N ALA A 80 10.11 -4.32 -18.07
CA ALA A 80 9.93 -4.33 -19.53
C ALA A 80 10.93 -3.44 -20.28
N ALA A 81 11.86 -2.80 -19.57
CA ALA A 81 12.98 -2.06 -20.15
C ALA A 81 14.27 -2.88 -20.01
N ALA A 82 14.41 -3.93 -20.81
CA ALA A 82 15.67 -4.65 -21.04
C ALA A 82 15.79 -5.01 -22.51
#